data_AF-E1WYZ5-F1
#
_entry.id   AF-E1WYZ5-F1
#
_cell.length_a   1.000
_cell.length_b   1.000
_cell.length_c   1.000
_cell.angle_alpha   90.00
_cell.angle_beta   90.00
_cell.angle_gamma   90.00
#
_symmetry.space_group_name_H-M   'P 1'
#
loop_
_entity.id
_entity.type
_entity.pdbx_description
1 polymer ?
#
loop_
_entity_poly.entity_id
_entity_poly.type
_entity_poly.pdbx_seq_one_letter_code
_entity_poly.pdbx_strand_id
1 'polypeptide(L)'
;MIRFFQQGPSKLKERSKEFEQLRIDQENKAREELQGSGLDQLICFTLDNFAFRYLETSHTKNIQTEFLGEGIYSVHSFELEPMSALKIQDQKAKKGIVTLAKRFSSTKGVGLKVKLELLCDTSKVVNGSGTIQCHAVINWNMDNDFEDDIDFTSKKSVSYDFSDILDLRNKLALLLEDVCTIF
;
A
#
# COMPACT_ATOMS: atom_id res chain seq x y z
N MET A 1 -12.51 -31.02 -58.05
CA MET A 1 -11.20 -30.34 -57.94
C MET A 1 -11.28 -29.35 -56.77
N ILE A 2 -10.89 -29.77 -55.57
CA ILE A 2 -10.99 -28.97 -54.33
C ILE A 2 -9.66 -28.22 -54.16
N ARG A 3 -9.69 -26.88 -54.25
CA ARG A 3 -8.52 -26.04 -53.96
C ARG A 3 -8.37 -25.91 -52.45
N PHE A 4 -7.37 -26.57 -51.89
CA PHE A 4 -6.88 -26.29 -50.54
C PHE A 4 -6.26 -24.89 -50.52
N PHE A 5 -6.88 -23.97 -49.77
CA PHE A 5 -6.27 -22.69 -49.41
C PHE A 5 -5.10 -22.98 -48.46
N GLN A 6 -3.87 -23.00 -48.99
CA GLN A 6 -2.68 -22.83 -48.17
C GLN A 6 -2.66 -21.38 -47.67
N GLN A 7 -3.25 -21.12 -46.49
CA GLN A 7 -2.86 -19.94 -45.72
C GLN A 7 -1.43 -20.16 -45.26
N GLY A 8 -0.48 -19.59 -46.00
CA GLY A 8 0.95 -19.79 -45.78
C GLY A 8 1.44 -19.22 -44.44
N PRO A 9 2.55 -19.77 -43.90
CA PRO A 9 3.16 -19.37 -42.62
C PRO A 9 3.64 -17.91 -42.54
N SER A 10 3.59 -17.12 -43.62
CA SER A 10 4.04 -15.72 -43.64
C SER A 10 3.07 -14.76 -42.94
N LYS A 11 1.74 -14.92 -43.12
CA LYS A 11 0.73 -14.05 -42.50
C LYS A 11 0.66 -14.22 -40.98
N LEU A 12 0.96 -15.41 -40.47
CA LEU A 12 1.08 -15.70 -39.04
C LEU A 12 2.32 -15.01 -38.43
N LYS A 13 3.45 -15.01 -39.15
CA LYS A 13 4.66 -14.29 -38.72
C LYS A 13 4.49 -12.77 -38.74
N GLU A 14 3.79 -12.23 -39.73
CA GLU A 14 3.50 -10.79 -39.82
C GLU A 14 2.57 -10.34 -38.68
N ARG A 15 1.47 -11.07 -38.43
CA ARG A 15 0.59 -10.81 -37.28
C ARG A 15 1.33 -10.88 -35.95
N SER A 16 2.19 -11.88 -35.77
CA SER A 16 2.98 -12.02 -34.54
C SER A 16 3.91 -10.83 -34.29
N LYS A 17 4.49 -10.24 -35.34
CA LYS A 17 5.33 -9.04 -35.23
C LYS A 17 4.51 -7.79 -34.92
N GLU A 18 3.33 -7.67 -35.53
CA GLU A 18 2.40 -6.55 -35.29
C GLU A 18 1.90 -6.55 -33.84
N PHE A 19 1.53 -7.72 -33.30
CA PHE A 19 1.17 -7.85 -31.88
C PHE A 19 2.31 -7.50 -30.93
N GLU A 20 3.54 -7.93 -31.25
CA GLU A 20 4.69 -7.63 -30.41
C GLU A 20 5.02 -6.14 -30.42
N GLN A 21 4.94 -5.48 -31.58
CA GLN A 21 5.14 -4.04 -31.68
C GLN A 21 4.09 -3.27 -30.87
N LEU A 22 2.81 -3.65 -30.98
CA LEU A 22 1.73 -3.05 -30.20
C LEU A 22 1.94 -3.21 -28.69
N ARG A 23 2.48 -4.35 -28.24
CA ARG A 23 2.82 -4.59 -26.83
C ARG A 23 3.92 -3.62 -26.37
N ILE A 24 5.00 -3.52 -27.15
CA ILE A 24 6.13 -2.63 -26.85
C ILE A 24 5.66 -1.17 -26.78
N ASP A 25 4.85 -0.72 -27.74
CA ASP A 25 4.36 0.65 -27.79
C ASP A 25 3.48 0.98 -26.57
N GLN A 26 2.64 0.04 -26.12
CA GLN A 26 1.84 0.21 -24.91
C GLN A 26 2.69 0.26 -23.64
N GLU A 27 3.71 -0.60 -23.53
CA GLU A 27 4.62 -0.58 -22.37
C GLU A 27 5.43 0.72 -22.32
N ASN A 28 5.90 1.22 -23.46
CA ASN A 28 6.63 2.49 -23.51
C ASN A 28 5.75 3.66 -23.07
N LYS A 29 4.52 3.74 -23.59
CA LYS A 29 3.56 4.76 -23.17
C LYS A 29 3.26 4.67 -21.66
N ALA A 30 3.10 3.46 -21.13
CA ALA A 30 2.87 3.27 -19.70
C ALA A 30 4.08 3.69 -18.84
N ARG A 31 5.31 3.49 -19.33
CA ARG A 31 6.52 4.00 -18.66
C ARG A 31 6.55 5.52 -18.65
N GLU A 32 6.23 6.15 -19.78
CA GLU A 32 6.16 7.62 -19.88
C GLU A 32 5.12 8.20 -18.91
N GLU A 33 3.95 7.59 -18.79
CA GLU A 33 2.89 7.99 -17.84
C GLU A 33 3.32 7.87 -16.37
N LEU A 34 4.29 7.02 -16.06
CA LEU A 34 4.80 6.81 -14.70
C LEU A 34 6.05 7.64 -14.38
N GLN A 35 6.57 8.41 -15.34
CA GLN A 35 7.64 9.38 -15.08
C GLN A 35 7.11 10.64 -14.38
N GLY A 36 7.99 11.37 -13.71
CA GLY A 36 7.61 12.59 -12.97
C GLY A 36 6.56 12.29 -11.89
N SER A 37 5.45 13.02 -11.91
CA SER A 37 4.36 12.87 -10.93
C SER A 37 3.51 11.61 -11.11
N GLY A 38 3.72 10.83 -12.17
CA GLY A 38 2.97 9.59 -12.42
C GLY A 38 3.16 8.54 -11.33
N LEU A 39 4.39 8.42 -10.80
CA LEU A 39 4.68 7.55 -9.67
C LEU A 39 3.95 8.00 -8.40
N ASP A 40 3.94 9.30 -8.11
CA ASP A 40 3.24 9.87 -6.94
C ASP A 40 1.75 9.54 -7.00
N GLN A 41 1.14 9.73 -8.17
CA GLN A 41 -0.27 9.43 -8.39
C GLN A 41 -0.58 7.94 -8.21
N LEU A 42 0.29 7.06 -8.72
CA LEU A 42 0.16 5.61 -8.51
C LEU A 42 0.19 5.26 -7.01
N ILE A 43 1.12 5.84 -6.26
CA ILE A 43 1.29 5.58 -4.83
C ILE A 43 0.07 6.08 -4.05
N CYS A 44 -0.31 7.35 -4.23
CA CYS A 44 -1.46 7.94 -3.54
C CYS A 44 -2.74 7.17 -3.86
N PHE A 45 -2.99 6.88 -5.15
CA PHE A 45 -4.16 6.09 -5.54
C PHE A 45 -4.16 4.72 -4.87
N THR A 46 -3.03 4.03 -4.84
CA THR A 46 -2.96 2.70 -4.25
C THR A 46 -3.14 2.77 -2.73
N LEU A 47 -2.47 3.70 -2.05
CA LEU A 47 -2.59 3.91 -0.61
C LEU A 47 -4.03 4.26 -0.22
N ASP A 48 -4.71 5.16 -0.94
CA ASP A 48 -6.11 5.53 -0.68
C ASP A 48 -7.05 4.31 -0.77
N ASN A 49 -6.86 3.44 -1.77
CA ASN A 49 -7.64 2.22 -1.93
C ASN A 49 -7.40 1.19 -0.81
N PHE A 50 -6.19 1.16 -0.24
CA PHE A 50 -5.87 0.32 0.91
C PHE A 50 -6.37 0.95 2.21
N ALA A 51 -6.28 2.27 2.36
CA ALA A 51 -6.80 3.01 3.48
C ALA A 51 -8.32 2.82 3.62
N PHE A 52 -9.05 2.91 2.51
CA PHE A 52 -10.48 2.60 2.46
C PHE A 52 -10.81 1.20 2.98
N ARG A 53 -10.00 0.18 2.62
CA ARG A 53 -10.25 -1.22 3.03
C ARG A 53 -9.82 -1.54 4.45
N TYR A 54 -8.71 -0.96 4.92
CA TYR A 54 -8.04 -1.43 6.13
C TYR A 54 -8.01 -0.40 7.27
N LEU A 55 -8.06 0.90 6.94
CA LEU A 55 -7.85 1.98 7.92
C LEU A 55 -9.13 2.75 8.22
N GLU A 56 -10.11 2.78 7.31
CA GLU A 56 -11.38 3.45 7.62
C GLU A 56 -12.09 2.80 8.80
N THR A 57 -12.52 3.65 9.73
CA THR A 57 -13.25 3.24 10.93
C THR A 57 -14.65 3.85 10.91
N SER A 58 -15.48 3.53 11.91
CA SER A 58 -16.76 4.23 12.08
C SER A 58 -16.58 5.74 12.30
N HIS A 59 -15.42 6.16 12.81
CA HIS A 59 -15.13 7.53 13.25
C HIS A 59 -14.18 8.27 12.32
N THR A 60 -13.48 7.58 11.42
CA THR A 60 -12.51 8.15 10.50
C THR A 60 -12.76 7.61 9.10
N LYS A 61 -13.27 8.46 8.20
CA LYS A 61 -13.69 8.12 6.84
C LYS A 61 -13.19 9.15 5.84
N ASN A 62 -13.11 8.78 4.56
CA ASN A 62 -12.61 9.61 3.48
C ASN A 62 -11.20 10.14 3.75
N ILE A 63 -10.36 9.30 4.38
CA ILE A 63 -8.95 9.60 4.59
C ILE A 63 -8.21 9.53 3.27
N GLN A 64 -7.21 10.40 3.12
CA GLN A 64 -6.42 10.53 1.90
C GLN A 64 -4.95 10.50 2.25
N THR A 65 -4.16 10.06 1.29
CA THR A 65 -2.71 10.05 1.36
C THR A 65 -2.16 11.47 1.42
N GLU A 66 -1.25 11.68 2.35
CA GLU A 66 -0.49 12.90 2.54
C GLU A 66 0.96 12.67 2.11
N PHE A 67 1.55 13.64 1.40
CA PHE A 67 2.97 13.65 1.10
C PHE A 67 3.72 14.36 2.23
N LEU A 68 4.55 13.62 2.96
CA LEU A 68 5.30 14.13 4.12
C LEU A 68 6.66 14.75 3.74
N GLY A 69 7.03 14.72 2.45
CA GLY A 69 8.34 15.14 1.97
C GLY A 69 9.30 13.97 1.76
N GLU A 70 10.40 14.22 1.05
CA GLU A 70 11.52 13.26 0.88
C GLU A 70 11.12 11.88 0.29
N GLY A 71 10.03 11.82 -0.49
CA GLY A 71 9.53 10.56 -1.05
C GLY A 71 8.69 9.74 -0.08
N ILE A 72 8.19 10.34 0.99
CA ILE A 72 7.37 9.66 2.00
C ILE A 72 5.89 10.03 1.81
N TYR A 73 5.05 9.00 1.68
CA TYR A 73 3.60 9.10 1.55
C TYR A 73 2.96 8.36 2.70
N SER A 74 2.04 8.98 3.42
CA SER A 74 1.39 8.40 4.58
C SER A 74 -0.12 8.59 4.53
N VAL A 75 -0.86 7.62 5.04
CA VAL A 75 -2.29 7.75 5.33
C VAL A 75 -2.57 7.09 6.67
N HIS A 76 -3.32 7.76 7.53
CA HIS A 76 -3.58 7.28 8.88
C HIS A 76 -5.03 7.49 9.30
N SER A 77 -5.42 6.73 10.32
CA SER A 77 -6.72 6.84 10.97
C SER A 77 -6.62 6.58 12.47
N PHE A 78 -7.74 6.77 13.16
CA PHE A 78 -7.86 6.39 14.56
C PHE A 78 -9.02 5.41 14.76
N GLU A 79 -8.72 4.31 15.45
CA GLU A 79 -9.74 3.44 16.03
C GLU A 79 -10.01 3.86 17.47
N LEU A 80 -11.27 4.14 17.75
CA LEU A 80 -11.75 4.62 19.05
C LEU A 80 -12.62 3.58 19.76
N GLU A 81 -13.14 2.59 19.01
CA GLU A 81 -14.01 1.54 19.54
C GLU A 81 -13.17 0.35 20.04
N PRO A 82 -13.20 0.03 21.34
CA PRO A 82 -12.40 -1.06 21.90
C PRO A 82 -12.64 -2.41 21.21
N MET A 83 -13.91 -2.71 20.87
CA MET A 83 -14.26 -3.98 20.23
C MET A 83 -13.73 -4.10 18.80
N SER A 84 -13.64 -2.99 18.08
CA SER A 84 -13.03 -2.95 16.75
C SER A 84 -11.51 -3.04 16.86
N ALA A 85 -10.88 -2.29 17.77
CA ALA A 85 -9.44 -2.33 18.01
C ALA A 85 -8.95 -3.74 18.38
N LEU A 86 -9.74 -4.53 19.11
CA LEU A 86 -9.39 -5.91 19.48
C LEU A 86 -9.45 -6.92 18.31
N LYS A 87 -9.98 -6.52 17.14
CA LYS A 87 -9.96 -7.36 15.92
C LYS A 87 -8.59 -7.39 15.25
N ILE A 88 -7.68 -6.51 15.67
CA ILE A 88 -6.30 -6.48 15.19
C ILE A 88 -5.67 -7.87 15.23
N GLN A 89 -5.03 -8.25 14.11
CA GLN A 89 -4.40 -9.56 13.94
C GLN A 89 -3.06 -9.67 14.67
N ASP A 90 -2.27 -8.58 14.67
CA ASP A 90 -0.97 -8.57 15.30
C ASP A 90 -1.06 -8.78 16.83
N GLN A 91 -0.34 -9.80 17.31
CA GLN A 91 -0.44 -10.23 18.71
C GLN A 91 0.20 -9.24 19.68
N LYS A 92 1.24 -8.52 19.25
CA LYS A 92 1.88 -7.49 20.07
C LYS A 92 0.91 -6.33 20.29
N ALA A 93 0.37 -5.80 19.20
CA ALA A 93 -0.62 -4.73 19.23
C ALA A 93 -1.87 -5.13 20.02
N LYS A 94 -2.40 -6.32 19.79
CA LYS A 94 -3.56 -6.83 20.53
C LYS A 94 -3.34 -6.86 22.04
N LYS A 95 -2.16 -7.29 22.50
CA LYS A 95 -1.80 -7.26 23.94
C LYS A 95 -1.71 -5.83 24.49
N GLY A 96 -1.11 -4.92 23.73
CA GLY A 96 -1.04 -3.50 24.07
C GLY A 96 -2.43 -2.86 24.20
N ILE A 97 -3.30 -3.10 23.21
CA ILE A 97 -4.68 -2.61 23.17
C ILE A 97 -5.52 -3.19 24.31
N VAL A 98 -5.35 -4.48 24.67
CA VAL A 98 -6.03 -5.06 25.85
C VAL A 98 -5.63 -4.33 27.12
N THR A 99 -4.34 -3.99 27.27
CA THR A 99 -3.84 -3.25 28.43
C THR A 99 -4.42 -1.84 28.46
N LEU A 100 -4.48 -1.18 27.31
CA LEU A 100 -5.11 0.12 27.14
C LEU A 100 -6.60 0.07 27.51
N ALA A 101 -7.36 -0.86 26.93
CA ALA A 101 -8.79 -1.03 27.18
C ALA A 101 -9.11 -1.33 28.66
N LYS A 102 -8.26 -2.11 29.35
CA LYS A 102 -8.40 -2.36 30.80
C LYS A 102 -8.26 -1.07 31.61
N ARG A 103 -7.30 -0.20 31.27
CA ARG A 103 -7.13 1.10 31.93
C ARG A 103 -8.38 1.97 31.81
N PHE A 104 -9.08 1.90 30.67
CA PHE A 104 -10.30 2.68 30.39
C PHE A 104 -11.61 1.94 30.68
N SER A 105 -11.56 0.73 31.22
CA SER A 105 -12.77 0.01 31.66
C SER A 105 -13.45 0.70 32.84
N SER A 106 -12.70 1.46 33.64
CA SER A 106 -13.21 2.31 34.72
C SER A 106 -13.92 3.58 34.22
N THR A 107 -13.65 4.01 32.98
CA THR A 107 -14.26 5.20 32.34
C THR A 107 -15.35 4.86 31.32
N LYS A 108 -15.84 3.62 31.30
CA LYS A 108 -16.81 3.10 30.30
C LYS A 108 -16.28 3.19 28.85
N GLY A 109 -14.98 2.98 28.64
CA GLY A 109 -14.38 2.97 27.30
C GLY A 109 -14.08 4.35 26.71
N VAL A 110 -14.41 5.44 27.43
CA VAL A 110 -14.02 6.79 27.04
C VAL A 110 -12.51 6.93 27.16
N GLY A 111 -11.85 7.19 26.03
CA GLY A 111 -10.43 7.53 25.97
C GLY A 111 -9.56 6.60 25.12
N LEU A 112 -10.03 5.41 24.72
CA LEU A 112 -9.21 4.55 23.84
C LEU A 112 -8.99 5.23 22.49
N LYS A 113 -7.74 5.30 22.06
CA LYS A 113 -7.35 5.79 20.74
C LYS A 113 -6.14 5.01 20.25
N VAL A 114 -6.27 4.36 19.10
CA VAL A 114 -5.20 3.60 18.44
C VAL A 114 -4.99 4.21 17.06
N LYS A 115 -3.76 4.64 16.75
CA LYS A 115 -3.39 5.13 15.43
C LYS A 115 -3.09 3.93 14.52
N LEU A 116 -3.74 3.89 13.37
CA LEU A 116 -3.44 2.96 12.27
C LEU A 116 -2.84 3.77 11.13
N GLU A 117 -1.75 3.29 10.53
CA GLU A 117 -1.03 4.06 9.51
C GLU A 117 -0.45 3.13 8.44
N LEU A 118 -0.56 3.56 7.19
CA LEU A 118 0.16 3.00 6.05
C LEU A 118 1.13 4.03 5.52
N LEU A 119 2.32 3.57 5.15
CA LEU A 119 3.39 4.42 4.64
C LEU A 119 4.08 3.77 3.45
N CYS A 120 4.37 4.58 2.43
CA CYS A 120 5.26 4.22 1.33
C CYS A 120 6.45 5.18 1.34
N ASP A 121 7.66 4.63 1.33
CA ASP A 121 8.92 5.37 1.22
C ASP A 121 9.56 5.06 -0.13
N THR A 122 9.68 6.08 -0.97
CA THR A 122 10.34 6.08 -2.28
C THR A 122 11.60 6.95 -2.31
N SER A 123 12.15 7.34 -1.16
CA SER A 123 13.38 8.15 -1.06
C SER A 123 14.57 7.55 -1.81
N LYS A 124 14.57 6.22 -2.00
CA LYS A 124 15.61 5.46 -2.72
C LYS A 124 15.24 5.13 -4.17
N VAL A 125 14.18 5.73 -4.71
CA VAL A 125 13.79 5.59 -6.12
C VAL A 125 14.40 6.73 -6.92
N VAL A 126 15.24 6.37 -7.90
CA VAL A 126 15.92 7.33 -8.77
C VAL A 126 15.73 6.90 -10.22
N ASN A 127 15.28 7.82 -11.07
CA ASN A 127 15.13 7.61 -12.51
C ASN A 127 14.31 6.35 -12.88
N GLY A 128 13.24 6.06 -12.13
CA GLY A 128 12.33 4.94 -12.42
C GLY A 128 12.81 3.56 -11.96
N SER A 129 13.85 3.50 -11.12
CA SER A 129 14.38 2.27 -10.52
C SER A 129 14.81 2.53 -9.08
N GLY A 130 14.95 1.48 -8.28
CA GLY A 130 15.45 1.60 -6.91
C GLY A 130 14.68 0.72 -5.93
N THR A 131 14.60 1.19 -4.68
CA THR A 131 13.94 0.47 -3.60
C THR A 131 12.73 1.25 -3.11
N ILE A 132 11.59 0.58 -3.02
CA ILE A 132 10.43 1.07 -2.26
C ILE A 132 10.32 0.32 -0.94
N GLN A 133 9.89 1.02 0.11
CA GLN A 133 9.50 0.39 1.37
C GLN A 133 8.03 0.68 1.65
N CYS A 134 7.28 -0.36 1.99
CA CYS A 134 5.90 -0.22 2.46
C CYS A 134 5.86 -0.59 3.94
N HIS A 135 5.07 0.14 4.71
CA HIS A 135 4.89 -0.09 6.13
C HIS A 135 3.42 -0.05 6.51
N ALA A 136 3.02 -0.95 7.40
CA ALA A 136 1.81 -0.83 8.19
C ALA A 136 2.21 -0.66 9.64
N VAL A 137 1.56 0.28 10.34
CA VAL A 137 1.87 0.66 11.72
C VAL A 137 0.59 0.69 12.54
N ILE A 138 0.67 0.10 13.72
CA ILE A 138 -0.35 0.17 14.77
C ILE A 138 0.32 0.77 15.99
N ASN A 139 -0.11 1.96 16.39
CA ASN A 139 0.46 2.69 17.52
C ASN A 139 -0.63 2.99 18.57
N TRP A 140 -0.43 2.50 19.79
CA TRP A 140 -1.34 2.71 20.92
C TRP A 140 -0.74 3.61 22.02
N ASN A 141 0.28 4.41 21.68
CA ASN A 141 0.98 5.37 22.54
C ASN A 141 0.19 6.69 22.71
N MET A 142 -1.09 6.59 23.04
CA MET A 142 -1.98 7.77 23.09
C MET A 142 -1.62 8.78 24.19
N ASP A 143 -0.86 8.38 25.22
CA ASP A 143 -0.44 9.29 26.29
C ASP A 143 0.77 10.16 25.90
N ASN A 144 1.48 9.81 24.82
CA ASN A 144 2.64 10.53 24.30
C ASN A 144 2.41 10.92 22.83
N ASP A 145 1.20 11.39 22.49
CA ASP A 145 0.84 11.88 21.15
C ASP A 145 1.20 10.96 19.98
N PHE A 146 1.19 9.63 20.21
CA PHE A 146 1.57 8.61 19.24
C PHE A 146 3.02 8.75 18.75
N GLU A 147 3.93 9.24 19.60
CA GLU A 147 5.37 9.10 19.38
C GLU A 147 5.74 7.63 19.16
N ASP A 148 6.70 7.40 18.27
CA ASP A 148 7.15 6.05 17.94
C ASP A 148 7.97 5.47 19.10
N ASP A 149 7.38 4.52 19.80
CA ASP A 149 8.01 3.78 20.89
C ASP A 149 7.85 2.29 20.61
N ILE A 150 8.96 1.54 20.69
CA ILE A 150 8.97 0.11 20.43
C ILE A 150 8.03 -0.67 21.35
N ASP A 151 7.72 -0.18 22.54
CA ASP A 151 6.80 -0.86 23.47
C ASP A 151 5.33 -0.59 23.14
N PHE A 152 5.05 0.49 22.39
CA PHE A 152 3.70 0.96 22.05
C PHE A 152 3.38 0.96 20.55
N THR A 153 4.33 0.51 19.72
CA THR A 153 4.18 0.40 18.28
C THR A 153 4.37 -1.04 17.81
N SER A 154 3.50 -1.48 16.91
CA SER A 154 3.73 -2.66 16.07
C SER A 154 3.84 -2.22 14.62
N LYS A 155 4.89 -2.69 13.93
CA LYS A 155 5.20 -2.29 12.56
C LYS A 155 5.55 -3.51 11.73
N LYS A 156 4.86 -3.69 10.60
CA LYS A 156 5.27 -4.63 9.55
C LYS A 156 5.76 -3.84 8.35
N SER A 157 6.88 -4.30 7.79
CA SER A 157 7.57 -3.61 6.71
C SER A 157 7.96 -4.62 5.64
N VAL A 158 7.84 -4.20 4.38
CA VAL A 158 8.40 -4.94 3.25
C VAL A 158 9.20 -3.98 2.38
N SER A 159 10.32 -4.45 1.87
CA SER A 159 11.20 -3.71 0.95
C SER A 159 11.20 -4.44 -0.39
N TYR A 160 11.13 -3.69 -1.49
CA TYR A 160 11.14 -4.25 -2.83
C TYR A 160 12.06 -3.46 -3.74
N ASP A 161 13.03 -4.16 -4.31
CA ASP A 161 13.94 -3.63 -5.31
C ASP A 161 13.38 -3.89 -6.72
N PHE A 162 13.39 -2.86 -7.55
CA PHE A 162 12.89 -2.93 -8.93
C PHE A 162 13.81 -2.19 -9.89
N SER A 163 13.98 -2.75 -11.08
CA SER A 163 14.72 -2.15 -12.19
C SER A 163 13.83 -1.44 -13.21
N ASP A 164 12.53 -1.75 -13.23
CA ASP A 164 11.53 -1.14 -14.11
C ASP A 164 10.32 -0.69 -13.28
N ILE A 165 9.86 0.54 -13.52
CA ILE A 165 8.71 1.13 -12.85
C ILE A 165 7.40 0.37 -13.13
N LEU A 166 7.30 -0.33 -14.27
CA LEU A 166 6.15 -1.19 -14.54
C LEU A 166 6.09 -2.41 -13.62
N ASP A 167 7.25 -2.93 -13.20
CA ASP A 167 7.30 -4.00 -12.21
C ASP A 167 6.76 -3.51 -10.87
N LEU A 168 7.17 -2.31 -10.45
CA LEU A 168 6.62 -1.68 -9.25
C LEU A 168 5.10 -1.51 -9.35
N ARG A 169 4.60 -0.96 -10.47
CA ARG A 169 3.15 -0.78 -10.70
C ARG A 169 2.37 -2.08 -10.49
N ASN A 170 2.91 -3.20 -10.96
CA ASN A 170 2.27 -4.51 -10.85
C ASN A 170 2.42 -5.16 -9.46
N LYS A 171 3.41 -4.73 -8.66
CA LYS A 171 3.73 -5.31 -7.36
C LYS A 171 3.24 -4.50 -6.17
N LEU A 172 3.07 -3.18 -6.30
CA LEU A 172 2.78 -2.28 -5.18
C LEU A 172 1.58 -2.74 -4.34
N ALA A 173 0.48 -3.11 -4.99
CA ALA A 173 -0.71 -3.62 -4.30
C ALA A 173 -0.42 -4.91 -3.50
N LEU A 174 0.42 -5.80 -4.03
CA LEU A 174 0.79 -7.04 -3.32
C LEU A 174 1.68 -6.77 -2.11
N LEU A 175 2.57 -5.77 -2.21
CA LEU A 175 3.42 -5.34 -1.09
C LEU A 175 2.58 -4.72 0.03
N LEU A 176 1.61 -3.87 -0.33
CA LEU A 176 0.69 -3.27 0.62
C LEU A 176 -0.23 -4.31 1.28
N GLU A 177 -0.73 -5.27 0.50
CA GLU A 177 -1.51 -6.38 1.03
C GLU A 177 -0.72 -7.20 2.06
N ASP A 178 0.57 -7.47 1.81
CA ASP A 178 1.41 -8.18 2.77
C ASP A 178 1.57 -7.40 4.09
N VAL A 179 1.86 -6.09 4.04
CA VAL A 179 2.01 -5.32 5.29
C VAL A 179 0.68 -5.14 6.02
N CYS A 180 -0.43 -5.01 5.31
CA CYS A 180 -1.77 -4.87 5.91
C CYS A 180 -2.22 -6.09 6.73
N THR A 181 -1.58 -7.25 6.59
CA THR A 181 -1.91 -8.45 7.38
C THR A 181 -1.77 -8.29 8.90
N ILE A 182 -1.19 -7.18 9.39
CA ILE A 182 -1.14 -6.88 10.82
C ILE A 182 -2.43 -6.26 11.37
N PHE A 183 -3.22 -5.60 10.53
CA PHE A 183 -4.54 -5.04 10.89
C PHE A 183 -5.55 -6.18 10.98
#